data_AF-A0A349KUQ4-F1
#
_entry.id   AF-A0A349KUQ4-F1
#
_cell.length_a   1.000
_cell.length_b   1.000
_cell.length_c   1.000
_cell.angle_alpha   90.00
_cell.angle_beta   90.00
_cell.angle_gamma   90.00
#
_symmetry.space_group_name_H-M   'P 1'
#
loop_
_entity.id
_entity.type
_entity.pdbx_description
1 polymer ?
#
loop_
_entity_poly.entity_id
_entity_poly.type
_entity_poly.pdbx_seq_one_letter_code
_entity_poly.pdbx_strand_id
1 'polypeptide(L)'
;MKPSLSRLCASLGFAATLMFTAGAVQAASFPCKNAQTATEKHICGDKDLGALDVALARAYQNRRDGDENNIGAEQKNWIKNVRDNCTSVGCLKSAYRERIKVLNGSGASFNCELAKSATEQLICGDEGLRYADRTLAQSYLALKEAGGDRKQIAAEQNAWLHNVRQPCASVACLKDVIDARNGTLGLEREELDARIKKEIGYSKTAFYSDTRFWPKDPSRIIALYATQESAAKNHHDEAQQDEDYILDIYVLDSATRKVLQHGNDSVSSDAIALQSVNIDNTDYSPLLGVQAFGINASHTHYGCAGYESDSVRLYALEGKTMRPILSDIALRSNSGMCGTECESKTIRRELRFPDKSGKRYPDLLVRVKTTEAREAASRKKSVCKVDVTRQDYTLRHDAAQYKVPEGLDY
;
A
#
# COMPACT_ATOMS: atom_id res chain seq x y z
N MET A 1 -31.68 -61.23 61.89
CA MET A 1 -30.22 -61.09 61.70
C MET A 1 -29.97 -59.99 60.65
N LYS A 2 -29.24 -58.93 61.00
CA LYS A 2 -28.55 -58.00 60.05
C LYS A 2 -27.29 -58.72 59.50
N PRO A 3 -26.63 -58.35 58.38
CA PRO A 3 -26.34 -56.99 57.81
C PRO A 3 -26.77 -56.82 56.31
N SER A 4 -26.99 -55.61 55.75
CA SER A 4 -26.07 -54.54 55.25
C SER A 4 -25.19 -55.02 54.06
N LEU A 5 -24.99 -54.35 52.91
CA LEU A 5 -24.90 -52.91 52.55
C LEU A 5 -25.03 -52.68 51.01
N SER A 6 -25.70 -51.57 50.65
CA SER A 6 -25.51 -50.57 49.57
C SER A 6 -25.10 -50.91 48.11
N ARG A 7 -25.84 -50.30 47.16
CA ARG A 7 -25.33 -49.24 46.25
C ARG A 7 -26.48 -48.55 45.49
N LEU A 8 -26.58 -47.23 45.64
CA LEU A 8 -27.44 -46.35 44.84
C LEU A 8 -26.83 -46.15 43.43
N CYS A 9 -27.65 -46.21 42.38
CA CYS A 9 -27.33 -45.66 41.07
C CYS A 9 -28.02 -44.29 40.94
N ALA A 10 -27.24 -43.22 40.93
CA ALA A 10 -27.67 -41.89 40.52
C ALA A 10 -27.56 -41.79 38.99
N SER A 11 -28.66 -41.44 38.32
CA SER A 11 -28.73 -41.17 36.88
C SER A 11 -28.10 -39.82 36.55
N LEU A 12 -27.05 -39.83 35.73
CA LEU A 12 -26.38 -38.64 35.20
C LEU A 12 -27.27 -37.91 34.17
N GLY A 13 -27.30 -36.57 34.29
CA GLY A 13 -27.87 -35.66 33.30
C GLY A 13 -27.01 -35.57 32.04
N PHE A 14 -27.67 -35.57 30.88
CA PHE A 14 -27.04 -35.44 29.57
C PHE A 14 -26.89 -33.95 29.24
N ALA A 15 -25.74 -33.36 29.57
CA ALA A 15 -25.34 -32.06 29.05
C ALA A 15 -24.89 -32.24 27.59
N ALA A 16 -25.72 -31.82 26.64
CA ALA A 16 -25.37 -31.79 25.23
C ALA A 16 -24.41 -30.62 24.96
N THR A 17 -23.11 -30.89 25.10
CA THR A 17 -22.04 -29.94 24.73
C THR A 17 -22.04 -29.79 23.21
N LEU A 18 -22.53 -28.64 22.72
CA LEU A 18 -22.39 -28.21 21.33
C LEU A 18 -20.89 -27.99 21.05
N MET A 19 -20.22 -28.97 20.44
CA MET A 19 -18.87 -28.78 19.91
C MET A 19 -18.95 -27.87 18.69
N PHE A 20 -18.70 -26.58 18.88
CA PHE A 20 -18.32 -25.68 17.80
C PHE A 20 -17.00 -26.19 17.22
N THR A 21 -17.04 -26.84 16.06
CA THR A 21 -15.83 -27.07 15.28
C THR A 21 -15.42 -25.74 14.68
N ALA A 22 -14.47 -25.04 15.32
CA ALA A 22 -13.78 -23.93 14.72
C ALA A 22 -13.15 -24.42 13.41
N GLY A 23 -13.60 -23.87 12.27
CA GLY A 23 -12.93 -24.08 11.00
C GLY A 23 -11.48 -23.66 11.15
N ALA A 24 -10.54 -24.55 10.82
CA ALA A 24 -9.13 -24.23 10.91
C ALA A 24 -8.83 -23.05 9.98
N VAL A 25 -8.46 -21.91 10.58
CA VAL A 25 -7.86 -20.76 9.89
C VAL A 25 -6.72 -21.30 9.03
N GLN A 26 -6.82 -21.16 7.70
CA GLN A 26 -5.80 -21.67 6.79
C GLN A 26 -4.55 -20.81 6.89
N ALA A 27 -3.47 -21.41 7.37
CA ALA A 27 -2.17 -20.76 7.54
C ALA A 27 -1.39 -20.58 6.22
N ALA A 28 -1.84 -21.17 5.11
CA ALA A 28 -1.17 -21.19 3.82
C ALA A 28 -2.20 -21.20 2.67
N SER A 29 -1.76 -21.04 1.42
CA SER A 29 -2.63 -21.13 0.23
C SER A 29 -3.16 -22.56 -0.05
N PHE A 30 -2.71 -23.53 0.73
CA PHE A 30 -3.09 -24.94 0.66
C PHE A 30 -3.34 -25.53 2.07
N PRO A 31 -4.05 -26.66 2.18
CA PRO A 31 -4.27 -27.30 3.48
C PRO A 31 -2.97 -27.82 4.07
N CYS A 32 -2.51 -27.25 5.19
CA CYS A 32 -1.24 -27.62 5.83
C CYS A 32 -1.12 -29.08 6.24
N LYS A 33 -2.24 -29.75 6.49
CA LYS A 33 -2.28 -31.21 6.71
C LYS A 33 -1.77 -32.04 5.52
N ASN A 34 -1.70 -31.45 4.33
CA ASN A 34 -1.23 -32.07 3.10
C ASN A 34 0.23 -31.70 2.76
N ALA A 35 0.93 -30.95 3.63
CA ALA A 35 2.31 -30.55 3.38
C ALA A 35 3.25 -31.78 3.29
N GLN A 36 3.90 -31.95 2.14
CA GLN A 36 4.82 -33.05 1.88
C GLN A 36 6.27 -32.57 1.77
N THR A 37 6.50 -31.42 1.13
CA THR A 37 7.83 -30.87 0.90
C THR A 37 8.36 -30.09 2.09
N ALA A 38 9.70 -29.94 2.19
CA ALA A 38 10.32 -29.10 3.22
C ALA A 38 9.81 -27.64 3.15
N THR A 39 9.68 -27.11 1.93
CA THR A 39 9.10 -25.78 1.66
C THR A 39 7.67 -25.68 2.18
N GLU A 40 6.80 -26.64 1.89
CA GLU A 40 5.41 -26.63 2.38
C GLU A 40 5.34 -26.70 3.92
N LYS A 41 6.23 -27.48 4.55
CA LYS A 41 6.33 -27.53 6.01
C LYS A 41 6.79 -26.20 6.59
N HIS A 42 7.72 -25.49 5.95
CA HIS A 42 8.12 -24.14 6.35
C HIS A 42 6.97 -23.13 6.21
N ILE A 43 6.24 -23.16 5.10
CA ILE A 43 5.09 -22.28 4.88
C ILE A 43 4.03 -22.48 5.97
N CYS A 44 3.76 -23.73 6.33
CA CYS A 44 2.77 -24.05 7.36
C CYS A 44 3.24 -23.81 8.79
N GLY A 45 4.56 -23.81 9.02
CA GLY A 45 5.17 -23.62 10.34
C GLY A 45 5.49 -22.18 10.69
N ASP A 46 5.48 -21.26 9.72
CA ASP A 46 5.77 -19.83 9.91
C ASP A 46 4.59 -18.99 9.43
N LYS A 47 3.98 -18.23 10.35
CA LYS A 47 2.75 -17.46 10.08
C LYS A 47 2.93 -16.40 8.99
N ASP A 48 4.06 -15.70 8.96
CA ASP A 48 4.27 -14.65 7.95
C ASP A 48 4.56 -15.24 6.57
N LEU A 49 5.33 -16.34 6.52
CA LEU A 49 5.59 -17.05 5.28
C LEU A 49 4.31 -17.66 4.73
N GLY A 50 3.46 -18.21 5.60
CA GLY A 50 2.11 -18.64 5.29
C GLY A 50 1.22 -17.54 4.72
N ALA A 51 1.24 -16.34 5.32
CA ALA A 51 0.53 -15.17 4.80
C ALA A 51 1.07 -14.71 3.42
N LEU A 52 2.39 -14.73 3.23
CA LEU A 52 3.02 -14.43 1.95
C LEU A 52 2.63 -15.45 0.87
N ASP A 53 2.50 -16.73 1.22
CA ASP A 53 2.06 -17.79 0.30
C ASP A 53 0.62 -17.55 -0.18
N VAL A 54 -0.29 -17.20 0.74
CA VAL A 54 -1.66 -16.80 0.40
C VAL A 54 -1.67 -15.56 -0.50
N ALA A 55 -0.88 -14.53 -0.17
CA ALA A 55 -0.79 -13.30 -0.94
C ALA A 55 -0.26 -13.53 -2.37
N LEU A 56 0.76 -14.38 -2.52
CA LEU A 56 1.31 -14.77 -3.81
C LEU A 56 0.29 -15.55 -4.65
N ALA A 57 -0.43 -16.49 -4.03
CA ALA A 57 -1.49 -17.22 -4.71
C ALA A 57 -2.59 -16.28 -5.23
N ARG A 58 -3.02 -15.31 -4.41
CA ARG A 58 -4.01 -14.29 -4.82
C ARG A 58 -3.48 -13.41 -5.96
N ALA A 59 -2.25 -12.92 -5.85
CA ALA A 59 -1.62 -12.10 -6.89
C ALA A 59 -1.54 -12.85 -8.23
N TYR A 60 -1.17 -14.13 -8.19
CA TYR A 60 -1.12 -15.00 -9.37
C TYR A 60 -2.51 -15.20 -10.01
N GLN A 61 -3.55 -15.46 -9.21
CA GLN A 61 -4.92 -15.62 -9.74
C GLN A 61 -5.41 -14.34 -10.42
N ASN A 62 -5.29 -13.19 -9.74
CA ASN A 62 -5.66 -11.89 -10.30
C ASN A 62 -4.97 -11.62 -11.64
N ARG A 63 -3.69 -12.03 -11.74
CA ARG A 63 -2.90 -11.82 -12.95
C ARG A 63 -3.33 -12.72 -14.10
N ARG A 64 -3.64 -13.98 -13.79
CA ARG A 64 -4.15 -14.96 -14.76
C ARG A 64 -5.50 -14.54 -15.33
N ASP A 65 -6.37 -14.01 -14.49
CA ASP A 65 -7.73 -13.62 -14.87
C ASP A 65 -7.77 -12.31 -15.69
N GLY A 66 -6.66 -11.56 -15.73
CA GLY A 66 -6.47 -10.35 -16.54
C GLY A 66 -6.00 -10.58 -17.99
N ASP A 67 -6.03 -11.83 -18.48
CA ASP A 67 -5.74 -12.25 -19.87
C ASP A 67 -4.29 -12.01 -20.35
N GLU A 68 -3.30 -12.19 -19.48
CA GLU A 68 -1.90 -12.24 -19.91
C GLU A 68 -1.48 -13.63 -20.37
N ASN A 69 -1.19 -13.74 -21.67
CA ASN A 69 -0.56 -14.93 -22.23
C ASN A 69 0.81 -15.16 -21.57
N ASN A 70 1.03 -16.39 -21.09
CA ASN A 70 2.32 -16.96 -20.62
C ASN A 70 2.69 -16.88 -19.12
N ILE A 71 1.88 -16.29 -18.22
CA ILE A 71 2.27 -16.19 -16.80
C ILE A 71 2.48 -17.55 -16.10
N GLY A 72 1.83 -18.61 -16.61
CA GLY A 72 1.91 -19.94 -16.04
C GLY A 72 3.25 -20.64 -16.28
N ALA A 73 3.90 -20.42 -17.42
CA ALA A 73 5.23 -20.95 -17.67
C ALA A 73 6.27 -20.22 -16.82
N GLU A 74 6.14 -18.90 -16.71
CA GLU A 74 7.00 -18.04 -15.92
C GLU A 74 6.89 -18.37 -14.43
N GLN A 75 5.68 -18.58 -13.91
CA GLN A 75 5.46 -19.01 -12.53
C GLN A 75 6.10 -20.37 -12.22
N LYS A 76 5.99 -21.35 -13.13
CA LYS A 76 6.66 -22.65 -12.99
C LYS A 76 8.18 -22.52 -12.99
N ASN A 77 8.72 -21.66 -13.85
CA ASN A 77 10.14 -21.41 -13.93
C ASN A 77 10.66 -20.75 -12.64
N TRP A 78 9.93 -19.77 -12.10
CA TRP A 78 10.24 -19.14 -10.82
C TRP A 78 10.20 -20.13 -9.65
N ILE A 79 9.18 -21.00 -9.61
CA ILE A 79 9.08 -22.07 -8.61
C ILE A 79 10.35 -22.93 -8.64
N LYS A 80 10.73 -23.42 -9.83
CA LYS A 80 11.84 -24.35 -9.99
C LYS A 80 13.21 -23.71 -9.68
N ASN A 81 13.45 -22.49 -10.16
CA ASN A 81 14.79 -21.91 -10.18
C ASN A 81 15.05 -20.90 -9.05
N VAL A 82 14.01 -20.42 -8.37
CA VAL A 82 14.15 -19.44 -7.28
C VAL A 82 13.62 -20.02 -5.99
N ARG A 83 12.32 -20.38 -5.95
CA ARG A 83 11.68 -20.86 -4.71
C ARG A 83 12.31 -22.16 -4.21
N ASP A 84 12.39 -23.17 -5.06
CA ASP A 84 12.83 -24.51 -4.67
C ASP A 84 14.36 -24.57 -4.40
N ASN A 85 15.09 -23.52 -4.75
CA ASN A 85 16.52 -23.35 -4.43
C ASN A 85 16.76 -22.63 -3.09
N CYS A 86 15.72 -22.11 -2.43
CA CYS A 86 15.85 -21.50 -1.11
C CYS A 86 16.11 -22.53 -0.01
N THR A 87 17.10 -22.27 0.85
CA THR A 87 17.51 -23.16 1.94
C THR A 87 17.02 -22.72 3.33
N SER A 88 16.32 -21.58 3.43
CA SER A 88 15.84 -21.03 4.70
C SER A 88 14.49 -20.32 4.58
N VAL A 89 13.78 -20.19 5.71
CA VAL A 89 12.54 -19.39 5.81
C VAL A 89 12.77 -17.95 5.39
N GLY A 90 13.91 -17.34 5.78
CA GLY A 90 14.28 -15.99 5.37
C GLY A 90 14.44 -15.84 3.85
N CYS A 91 15.08 -16.81 3.19
CA CYS A 91 15.18 -16.85 1.73
C CYS A 91 13.80 -16.92 1.08
N LEU A 92 12.93 -17.81 1.57
CA LEU A 92 11.57 -17.96 1.06
C LEU A 92 10.75 -16.67 1.24
N LYS A 93 10.81 -16.02 2.41
CA LYS A 93 10.12 -14.74 2.65
C LYS A 93 10.58 -13.67 1.65
N SER A 94 11.88 -13.53 1.41
CA SER A 94 12.42 -12.57 0.43
C SER A 94 12.00 -12.90 -1.01
N ALA A 95 12.10 -14.17 -1.41
CA ALA A 95 11.70 -14.62 -2.73
C ALA A 95 10.19 -14.40 -2.99
N TYR A 96 9.35 -14.65 -2.00
CA TYR A 96 7.89 -14.47 -2.11
C TYR A 96 7.53 -12.99 -2.21
N ARG A 97 8.11 -12.14 -1.35
CA ARG A 97 7.87 -10.69 -1.41
C ARG A 97 8.23 -10.13 -2.78
N GLU A 98 9.37 -10.52 -3.34
CA GLU A 98 9.77 -10.03 -4.66
C GLU A 98 8.85 -10.56 -5.76
N ARG A 99 8.47 -11.84 -5.70
CA ARG A 99 7.54 -12.42 -6.67
C ARG A 99 6.16 -11.77 -6.63
N ILE A 100 5.64 -11.46 -5.44
CA ILE A 100 4.35 -10.77 -5.27
C ILE A 100 4.39 -9.39 -5.93
N LYS A 101 5.49 -8.63 -5.79
CA LYS A 101 5.65 -7.35 -6.47
C LYS A 101 5.61 -7.50 -7.99
N VAL A 102 6.32 -8.50 -8.52
CA VAL A 102 6.33 -8.82 -9.96
C VAL A 102 4.91 -9.16 -10.45
N LEU A 103 4.21 -10.06 -9.76
CA LEU A 103 2.86 -10.50 -10.14
C LEU A 103 1.81 -9.38 -10.05
N ASN A 104 1.93 -8.48 -9.07
CA ASN A 104 1.08 -7.30 -8.94
C ASN A 104 1.44 -6.20 -9.95
N GLY A 105 2.65 -6.23 -10.51
CA GLY A 105 3.10 -5.34 -11.58
C GLY A 105 2.44 -5.66 -12.93
N SER A 106 1.67 -4.71 -13.47
CA SER A 106 0.88 -4.85 -14.71
C SER A 106 1.65 -4.70 -16.04
N GLY A 107 2.51 -5.63 -16.47
CA GLY A 107 3.11 -5.65 -17.84
C GLY A 107 4.43 -4.86 -17.96
N ALA A 108 4.85 -4.38 -19.14
CA ALA A 108 5.95 -3.40 -19.25
C ALA A 108 5.44 -1.96 -18.96
N SER A 109 6.31 -0.93 -18.98
CA SER A 109 5.87 0.47 -18.87
C SER A 109 5.16 1.00 -20.14
N PHE A 110 5.07 0.18 -21.17
CA PHE A 110 4.47 0.47 -22.48
C PHE A 110 3.61 -0.70 -22.98
N ASN A 111 2.80 -0.47 -24.02
CA ASN A 111 2.00 -1.54 -24.62
C ASN A 111 2.88 -2.48 -25.45
N CYS A 112 3.03 -3.72 -24.97
CA CYS A 112 3.83 -4.75 -25.63
C CYS A 112 3.33 -5.16 -27.02
N GLU A 113 2.03 -4.98 -27.32
CA GLU A 113 1.49 -5.24 -28.65
C GLU A 113 2.00 -4.24 -29.70
N LEU A 114 2.46 -3.07 -29.24
CA LEU A 114 2.97 -2.00 -30.08
C LEU A 114 4.51 -1.98 -30.13
N ALA A 115 5.18 -2.99 -29.54
CA ALA A 115 6.63 -3.10 -29.50
C ALA A 115 7.22 -3.23 -30.91
N LYS A 116 8.17 -2.35 -31.27
CA LYS A 116 8.78 -2.31 -32.60
C LYS A 116 10.28 -2.58 -32.57
N SER A 117 10.96 -2.20 -31.50
CA SER A 117 12.40 -2.37 -31.36
C SER A 117 12.79 -3.73 -30.76
N ALA A 118 14.00 -4.20 -31.06
CA ALA A 118 14.54 -5.42 -30.47
C ALA A 118 14.57 -5.35 -28.92
N THR A 119 14.89 -4.18 -28.37
CA THR A 119 14.87 -3.94 -26.92
C THR A 119 13.46 -4.05 -26.33
N GLU A 120 12.44 -3.47 -26.97
CA GLU A 120 11.05 -3.59 -26.53
C GLU A 120 10.57 -5.04 -26.61
N GLN A 121 10.95 -5.77 -27.66
CA GLN A 121 10.62 -7.19 -27.81
C GLN A 121 11.27 -8.04 -26.72
N LEU A 122 12.54 -7.77 -26.37
CA LEU A 122 13.21 -8.43 -25.24
C LEU A 122 12.51 -8.14 -23.92
N ILE A 123 12.11 -6.89 -23.66
CA ILE A 123 11.37 -6.52 -22.45
C ILE A 123 10.03 -7.23 -22.41
N CYS A 124 9.28 -7.23 -23.51
CA CYS A 124 7.98 -7.88 -23.56
C CYS A 124 8.07 -9.41 -23.47
N GLY A 125 9.17 -10.01 -23.92
CA GLY A 125 9.41 -11.45 -23.87
C GLY A 125 9.86 -11.98 -22.50
N ASP A 126 10.22 -11.13 -21.55
CA ASP A 126 10.76 -11.54 -20.24
C ASP A 126 10.06 -10.83 -19.07
N GLU A 127 9.46 -11.60 -18.15
CA GLU A 127 8.72 -11.06 -17.01
C GLU A 127 9.58 -10.18 -16.09
N GLY A 128 10.82 -10.59 -15.85
CA GLY A 128 11.76 -9.84 -15.02
C GLY A 128 12.06 -8.47 -15.63
N LEU A 129 12.27 -8.41 -16.94
CA LEU A 129 12.45 -7.16 -17.67
C LEU A 129 11.18 -6.32 -17.73
N ARG A 130 9.98 -6.90 -17.91
CA ARG A 130 8.72 -6.15 -17.84
C ARG A 130 8.57 -5.43 -16.49
N TYR A 131 8.84 -6.14 -15.40
CA TYR A 131 8.81 -5.56 -14.06
C TYR A 131 9.91 -4.53 -13.84
N ALA A 132 11.15 -4.80 -14.26
CA ALA A 132 12.26 -3.86 -14.11
C ALA A 132 12.02 -2.58 -14.92
N ASP A 133 11.51 -2.67 -16.15
CA ASP A 133 11.14 -1.54 -16.99
C ASP A 133 10.02 -0.69 -16.37
N ARG A 134 8.96 -1.32 -15.82
CA ARG A 134 7.96 -0.60 -15.01
C ARG A 134 8.60 0.13 -13.85
N THR A 135 9.43 -0.58 -13.08
CA THR A 135 10.03 -0.04 -11.86
C THR A 135 10.90 1.16 -12.19
N LEU A 136 11.72 1.07 -13.24
CA LEU A 136 12.51 2.17 -13.75
C LEU A 136 11.64 3.37 -14.14
N ALA A 137 10.55 3.14 -14.88
CA ALA A 137 9.62 4.20 -15.26
C ALA A 137 9.00 4.87 -14.03
N GLN A 138 8.61 4.09 -13.02
CA GLN A 138 8.09 4.60 -11.75
C GLN A 138 9.12 5.42 -10.98
N SER A 139 10.37 4.94 -10.86
CA SER A 139 11.45 5.67 -10.19
C SER A 139 11.81 6.97 -10.91
N TYR A 140 11.82 6.96 -12.25
CA TYR A 140 12.03 8.17 -13.04
C TYR A 140 10.91 9.19 -12.83
N LEU A 141 9.65 8.75 -12.84
CA LEU A 141 8.51 9.62 -12.53
C LEU A 141 8.60 10.15 -11.11
N ALA A 142 8.92 9.30 -10.13
CA ALA A 142 9.09 9.69 -8.74
C ALA A 142 10.18 10.74 -8.57
N LEU A 143 11.36 10.58 -9.20
CA LEU A 143 12.43 11.58 -9.16
C LEU A 143 12.00 12.90 -9.83
N LYS A 144 11.34 12.82 -10.98
CA LYS A 144 10.81 14.00 -11.68
C LYS A 144 9.75 14.73 -10.86
N GLU A 145 8.98 13.99 -10.08
CA GLU A 145 8.04 14.53 -9.11
C GLU A 145 8.78 15.06 -7.88
N ALA A 146 9.93 14.51 -7.49
CA ALA A 146 10.61 14.78 -6.22
C ALA A 146 11.14 16.21 -5.98
N GLY A 147 11.00 17.13 -6.92
CA GLY A 147 11.42 18.53 -6.75
C GLY A 147 12.73 18.92 -7.47
N GLY A 148 13.35 18.04 -8.27
CA GLY A 148 14.58 18.33 -9.03
C GLY A 148 14.32 19.03 -10.38
N ASP A 149 15.36 19.47 -11.10
CA ASP A 149 15.17 20.07 -12.43
C ASP A 149 14.56 19.04 -13.41
N ARG A 150 13.25 19.15 -13.65
CA ARG A 150 12.49 18.24 -14.51
C ARG A 150 13.02 18.18 -15.94
N LYS A 151 13.64 19.24 -16.45
CA LYS A 151 14.22 19.28 -17.79
C LYS A 151 15.54 18.51 -17.81
N GLN A 152 16.39 18.74 -16.82
CA GLN A 152 17.65 18.02 -16.68
C GLN A 152 17.41 16.50 -16.49
N ILE A 153 16.54 16.13 -15.56
CA ILE A 153 16.16 14.73 -15.28
C ILE A 153 15.67 14.04 -16.57
N ALA A 154 14.84 14.73 -17.36
CA ALA A 154 14.35 14.20 -18.64
C ALA A 154 15.47 14.06 -19.69
N ALA A 155 16.38 15.03 -19.78
CA ALA A 155 17.51 14.99 -20.71
C ALA A 155 18.46 13.82 -20.39
N GLU A 156 18.81 13.64 -19.12
CA GLU A 156 19.65 12.55 -18.64
C GLU A 156 19.00 11.18 -18.87
N GLN A 157 17.70 11.06 -18.57
CA GLN A 157 16.97 9.83 -18.82
C GLN A 157 16.91 9.50 -20.31
N ASN A 158 16.65 10.47 -21.19
CA ASN A 158 16.62 10.26 -22.64
C ASN A 158 18.00 9.87 -23.17
N ALA A 159 19.07 10.51 -22.68
CA ALA A 159 20.44 10.15 -23.03
C ALA A 159 20.77 8.71 -22.61
N TRP A 160 20.36 8.29 -21.41
CA TRP A 160 20.53 6.91 -20.93
C TRP A 160 19.74 5.90 -21.77
N LEU A 161 18.47 6.20 -22.09
CA LEU A 161 17.62 5.36 -22.94
C LEU A 161 18.30 5.11 -24.29
N HIS A 162 18.85 6.15 -24.90
CA HIS A 162 19.48 6.07 -26.22
C HIS A 162 20.88 5.43 -26.19
N ASN A 163 21.74 5.85 -25.27
CA ASN A 163 23.17 5.53 -25.30
C ASN A 163 23.55 4.27 -24.50
N VAL A 164 22.69 3.84 -23.56
CA VAL A 164 23.00 2.73 -22.65
C VAL A 164 22.00 1.58 -22.81
N ARG A 165 20.70 1.87 -22.79
CA ARG A 165 19.66 0.84 -22.90
C ARG A 165 19.53 0.33 -24.34
N GLN A 166 19.37 1.21 -25.32
CA GLN A 166 19.10 0.81 -26.71
C GLN A 166 20.18 -0.10 -27.32
N PRO A 167 21.49 0.04 -27.02
CA PRO A 167 22.52 -0.86 -27.54
C PRO A 167 22.49 -2.30 -26.99
N CYS A 168 21.76 -2.59 -25.91
CA CYS A 168 21.72 -3.94 -25.35
C CYS A 168 21.02 -4.95 -26.28
N ALA A 169 21.68 -6.10 -26.50
CA ALA A 169 21.21 -7.17 -27.38
C ALA A 169 20.77 -8.45 -26.65
N SER A 170 20.74 -8.46 -25.31
CA SER A 170 20.37 -9.64 -24.51
C SER A 170 19.57 -9.26 -23.27
N VAL A 171 18.83 -10.24 -22.72
CA VAL A 171 18.08 -10.09 -21.47
C VAL A 171 18.99 -9.71 -20.30
N ALA A 172 20.15 -10.36 -20.18
CA ALA A 172 21.13 -10.07 -19.14
C ALA A 172 21.64 -8.63 -19.20
N CYS A 173 22.05 -8.16 -20.40
CA CYS A 173 22.50 -6.78 -20.59
C CYS A 173 21.41 -5.77 -20.18
N LEU A 174 20.19 -5.96 -20.67
CA LEU A 174 19.08 -5.05 -20.36
C LEU A 174 18.76 -5.02 -18.88
N LYS A 175 18.78 -6.19 -18.22
CA LYS A 175 18.53 -6.28 -16.78
C LYS A 175 19.56 -5.49 -16.00
N ASP A 176 20.85 -5.71 -16.27
CA ASP A 176 21.94 -5.05 -15.55
C ASP A 176 21.88 -3.52 -15.68
N VAL A 177 21.66 -3.00 -16.90
CA VAL A 177 21.60 -1.55 -17.11
C VAL A 177 20.34 -0.92 -16.51
N ILE A 178 19.18 -1.60 -16.59
CA ILE A 178 17.92 -1.11 -16.00
C ILE A 178 18.04 -1.07 -14.48
N ASP A 179 18.53 -2.15 -13.86
CA ASP A 179 18.70 -2.24 -12.41
C ASP A 179 19.68 -1.17 -11.91
N ALA A 180 20.81 -0.97 -12.62
CA ALA A 180 21.78 0.08 -12.32
C ALA A 180 21.15 1.48 -12.40
N ARG A 181 20.42 1.79 -13.48
CA ARG A 181 19.76 3.11 -13.62
C ARG A 181 18.69 3.32 -12.56
N ASN A 182 17.92 2.29 -12.23
CA ASN A 182 16.92 2.36 -11.18
C ASN A 182 17.57 2.70 -9.82
N GLY A 183 18.72 2.10 -9.52
CA GLY A 183 19.54 2.45 -8.35
C GLY A 183 20.03 3.90 -8.39
N THR A 184 20.55 4.37 -9.53
CA THR A 184 20.99 5.76 -9.70
C THR A 184 19.85 6.76 -9.46
N LEU A 185 18.67 6.53 -10.03
CA LEU A 185 17.49 7.39 -9.83
C LEU A 185 17.06 7.44 -8.34
N GLY A 186 17.22 6.32 -7.62
CA GLY A 186 17.01 6.26 -6.18
C GLY A 186 17.97 7.16 -5.41
N LEU A 187 19.28 7.06 -5.70
CA LEU A 187 20.31 7.91 -5.08
C LEU A 187 20.12 9.39 -5.42
N GLU A 188 19.81 9.73 -6.68
CA GLU A 188 19.52 11.12 -7.10
C GLU A 188 18.35 11.71 -6.30
N ARG A 189 17.34 10.90 -5.96
CA ARG A 189 16.19 11.30 -5.13
C ARG A 189 16.59 11.50 -3.67
N GLU A 190 17.38 10.59 -3.11
CA GLU A 190 17.89 10.71 -1.73
C GLU A 190 18.79 11.94 -1.56
N GLU A 191 19.66 12.22 -2.52
CA GLU A 191 20.48 13.42 -2.51
C GLU A 191 19.65 14.71 -2.61
N LEU A 192 18.57 14.70 -3.40
CA LEU A 192 17.65 15.82 -3.49
C LEU A 192 16.97 16.10 -2.15
N ASP A 193 16.47 15.06 -1.49
CA ASP A 193 15.92 15.18 -0.15
C ASP A 193 16.95 15.70 0.87
N ALA A 194 18.18 15.16 0.84
CA ALA A 194 19.26 15.62 1.71
C ALA A 194 19.62 17.11 1.50
N ARG A 195 19.62 17.59 0.24
CA ARG A 195 19.82 19.02 -0.07
C ARG A 195 18.70 19.88 0.50
N ILE A 196 17.44 19.47 0.32
CA ILE A 196 16.28 20.18 0.85
C ILE A 196 16.35 20.24 2.39
N LYS A 197 16.59 19.11 3.06
CA LYS A 197 16.78 19.05 4.52
C LYS A 197 17.85 20.03 4.99
N LYS A 198 18.99 20.08 4.29
CA LYS A 198 20.08 21.02 4.61
C LYS A 198 19.66 22.48 4.46
N GLU A 199 18.98 22.83 3.36
CA GLU A 199 18.54 24.21 3.07
C GLU A 199 17.48 24.71 4.05
N ILE A 200 16.55 23.85 4.46
CA ILE A 200 15.51 24.20 5.43
C ILE A 200 15.97 24.04 6.89
N GLY A 201 17.20 23.54 7.12
CA GLY A 201 17.73 23.30 8.47
C GLY A 201 17.04 22.16 9.22
N TYR A 202 16.49 21.17 8.50
CA TYR A 202 15.81 20.03 9.10
C TYR A 202 16.81 19.02 9.67
N SER A 203 16.72 18.76 10.99
CA SER A 203 17.68 17.94 11.73
C SER A 203 17.09 16.68 12.37
N LYS A 204 15.76 16.50 12.33
CA LYS A 204 15.10 15.34 12.94
C LYS A 204 15.28 14.09 12.04
N THR A 205 15.24 12.91 12.65
CA THR A 205 15.20 11.63 11.91
C THR A 205 13.76 11.31 11.53
N ALA A 206 13.39 11.61 10.28
CA ALA A 206 12.09 11.26 9.74
C ALA A 206 12.03 9.76 9.41
N PHE A 207 10.95 9.10 9.84
CA PHE A 207 10.68 7.69 9.51
C PHE A 207 10.06 7.57 8.12
N TYR A 208 9.17 8.50 7.76
CA TYR A 208 8.67 8.68 6.40
C TYR A 208 9.06 10.05 5.88
N SER A 209 9.33 10.13 4.59
CA SER A 209 9.54 11.39 3.90
C SER A 209 9.03 11.28 2.48
N ASP A 210 8.35 12.33 2.02
CA ASP A 210 8.02 12.49 0.61
C ASP A 210 8.30 13.94 0.22
N THR A 211 8.86 14.13 -0.97
CA THR A 211 9.06 15.47 -1.53
C THR A 211 8.45 15.45 -2.91
N ARG A 212 7.66 16.46 -3.28
CA ARG A 212 7.04 16.56 -4.60
C ARG A 212 6.93 17.99 -5.09
N PHE A 213 6.97 18.21 -6.40
CA PHE A 213 6.47 19.45 -6.99
C PHE A 213 4.98 19.61 -6.69
N TRP A 214 4.55 20.86 -6.53
CA TRP A 214 3.15 21.18 -6.39
C TRP A 214 2.37 20.69 -7.62
N PRO A 215 1.23 20.01 -7.45
CA PRO A 215 0.42 19.53 -8.58
C PRO A 215 0.09 20.65 -9.57
N LYS A 216 0.56 20.51 -10.81
CA LYS A 216 0.39 21.51 -11.90
C LYS A 216 1.06 22.88 -11.68
N ASP A 217 1.88 23.05 -10.65
CA ASP A 217 2.71 24.25 -10.44
C ASP A 217 4.17 23.85 -10.15
N PRO A 218 5.03 23.74 -11.18
CA PRO A 218 6.41 23.33 -10.99
C PRO A 218 7.28 24.41 -10.32
N SER A 219 6.73 25.60 -10.01
CA SER A 219 7.47 26.66 -9.29
C SER A 219 7.55 26.41 -7.78
N ARG A 220 6.82 25.41 -7.27
CA ARG A 220 6.75 25.09 -5.85
C ARG A 220 6.99 23.62 -5.59
N ILE A 221 7.51 23.33 -4.40
CA ILE A 221 7.73 21.99 -3.89
C ILE A 221 7.05 21.87 -2.53
N ILE A 222 6.49 20.70 -2.28
CA ILE A 222 6.00 20.26 -0.98
C ILE A 222 7.03 19.25 -0.48
N ALA A 223 7.60 19.47 0.71
CA ALA A 223 8.44 18.50 1.41
C ALA A 223 7.74 18.10 2.71
N LEU A 224 7.57 16.80 2.90
CA LEU A 224 6.86 16.18 4.00
C LEU A 224 7.84 15.28 4.75
N TYR A 225 7.90 15.45 6.06
CA TYR A 225 8.67 14.61 6.96
C TYR A 225 7.78 14.15 8.10
N ALA A 226 7.72 12.83 8.33
CA ALA A 226 6.99 12.25 9.45
C ALA A 226 7.99 11.69 10.46
N THR A 227 8.01 12.25 11.67
CA THR A 227 8.85 11.77 12.78
C THR A 227 7.96 11.09 13.80
N GLN A 228 8.41 9.96 14.31
CA GLN A 228 7.75 9.27 15.41
C GLN A 228 7.80 10.16 16.67
N GLU A 229 6.66 10.35 17.32
CA GLU A 229 6.55 11.09 18.59
C GLU A 229 7.15 10.21 19.69
N SER A 230 8.46 10.31 19.89
CA SER A 230 9.21 9.37 20.73
C SER A 230 8.66 9.22 22.14
N ALA A 231 8.30 8.00 22.54
CA ALA A 231 8.36 7.63 23.94
C ALA A 231 9.80 7.19 24.26
N ALA A 232 10.50 7.98 25.07
CA ALA A 232 11.70 7.54 25.75
C ALA A 232 11.37 6.35 26.68
N LYS A 233 11.34 5.11 26.16
CA LYS A 233 11.35 3.89 26.97
C LYS A 233 12.15 2.78 26.29
N ASN A 234 13.26 2.43 26.92
CA ASN A 234 13.94 1.16 26.71
C ASN A 234 12.95 0.02 27.05
N HIS A 235 12.28 -0.54 26.06
CA HIS A 235 11.68 -1.87 26.16
C HIS A 235 12.27 -2.76 25.07
N HIS A 236 12.90 -3.84 25.53
CA HIS A 236 13.65 -4.80 24.74
C HIS A 236 12.76 -5.81 23.99
N ASP A 237 11.51 -5.45 23.68
CA ASP A 237 10.59 -6.34 22.98
C ASP A 237 10.30 -5.75 21.59
N GLU A 238 10.85 -6.40 20.57
CA GLU A 238 10.52 -6.18 19.16
C GLU A 238 9.03 -6.51 18.92
N ALA A 239 8.14 -5.52 19.05
CA ALA A 239 6.89 -5.35 18.29
C ALA A 239 5.89 -4.46 19.03
N GLN A 240 6.03 -3.14 18.91
CA GLN A 240 4.86 -2.27 19.03
C GLN A 240 5.12 -0.96 18.24
N GLN A 241 4.56 -0.87 17.03
CA GLN A 241 4.63 0.30 16.13
C GLN A 241 3.40 1.21 16.36
N ASP A 242 3.05 1.44 17.63
CA ASP A 242 1.81 2.10 18.05
C ASP A 242 2.10 3.54 18.53
N GLU A 243 2.95 4.28 17.81
CA GLU A 243 3.28 5.67 18.16
C GLU A 243 2.79 6.64 17.09
N ASP A 244 2.20 7.75 17.52
CA ASP A 244 1.76 8.81 16.63
C ASP A 244 2.95 9.44 15.89
N TYR A 245 2.69 9.92 14.68
CA TYR A 245 3.69 10.55 13.83
C TYR A 245 3.42 12.03 13.70
N ILE A 246 4.40 12.85 14.06
CA ILE A 246 4.39 14.29 13.80
C ILE A 246 4.78 14.55 12.35
N LEU A 247 3.93 15.25 11.63
CA LEU A 247 4.19 15.72 10.28
C LEU A 247 4.80 17.13 10.33
N ASP A 248 5.98 17.31 9.75
CA ASP A 248 6.54 18.60 9.37
C ASP A 248 6.35 18.78 7.86
N ILE A 249 5.60 19.80 7.45
CA ILE A 249 5.21 20.02 6.06
C ILE A 249 5.69 21.39 5.60
N TYR A 250 6.52 21.41 4.57
CA TYR A 250 7.11 22.61 4.00
C TYR A 250 6.61 22.84 2.58
N VAL A 251 6.30 24.08 2.25
CA VAL A 251 6.15 24.53 0.86
C VAL A 251 7.34 25.43 0.54
N LEU A 252 8.06 25.10 -0.53
CA LEU A 252 9.32 25.70 -0.93
C LEU A 252 9.19 26.30 -2.32
N ASP A 253 9.92 27.37 -2.58
CA ASP A 253 10.18 27.85 -3.94
C ASP A 253 11.10 26.86 -4.65
N SER A 254 10.75 26.42 -5.85
CA SER A 254 11.51 25.36 -6.52
C SER A 254 12.87 25.82 -7.04
N ALA A 255 13.07 27.10 -7.31
CA ALA A 255 14.35 27.59 -7.85
C ALA A 255 15.35 27.92 -6.73
N THR A 256 14.86 28.56 -5.67
CA THR A 256 15.67 29.10 -4.57
C THR A 256 15.65 28.24 -3.32
N ARG A 257 14.73 27.27 -3.24
CA ARG A 257 14.52 26.36 -2.10
C ARG A 257 14.16 27.07 -0.80
N LYS A 258 13.78 28.34 -0.91
CA LYS A 258 13.33 29.16 0.20
C LYS A 258 11.97 28.64 0.70
N VAL A 259 11.83 28.51 2.02
CA VAL A 259 10.55 28.21 2.68
C VAL A 259 9.55 29.33 2.41
N LEU A 260 8.47 28.98 1.73
CA LEU A 260 7.31 29.83 1.47
C LEU A 260 6.27 29.68 2.58
N GLN A 261 5.98 28.43 2.98
CA GLN A 261 5.10 28.08 4.09
C GLN A 261 5.63 26.87 4.86
N HIS A 262 5.29 26.78 6.13
CA HIS A 262 5.57 25.63 6.99
C HIS A 262 4.35 25.40 7.89
N GLY A 263 4.03 24.15 8.17
CA GLY A 263 3.08 23.80 9.19
C GLY A 263 3.29 22.39 9.70
N ASN A 264 2.62 22.12 10.81
CA ASN A 264 2.73 20.88 11.55
C ASN A 264 1.36 20.24 11.70
N ASP A 265 1.33 18.92 11.67
CA ASP A 265 0.14 18.11 11.92
C ASP A 265 0.57 16.77 12.57
N SER A 266 -0.38 15.90 12.87
CA SER A 266 -0.08 14.55 13.33
C SER A 266 -0.98 13.51 12.65
N VAL A 267 -0.42 12.30 12.48
CA VAL A 267 -1.15 11.12 12.01
C VAL A 267 -1.06 10.07 13.11
N SER A 268 -2.21 9.57 13.55
CA SER A 268 -2.22 8.55 14.59
C SER A 268 -1.83 7.18 14.04
N SER A 269 -1.14 6.40 14.86
CA SER A 269 -0.84 4.99 14.60
C SER A 269 -1.38 4.08 15.71
N ASP A 270 -2.35 4.56 16.49
CA ASP A 270 -2.95 3.78 17.58
C ASP A 270 -3.64 2.52 17.04
N ALA A 271 -3.26 1.35 17.56
CA ALA A 271 -3.72 0.00 17.22
C ALA A 271 -3.46 -0.54 15.79
N ILE A 272 -3.05 0.32 14.84
CA ILE A 272 -2.82 -0.05 13.44
C ILE A 272 -1.57 0.69 12.93
N ALA A 273 -0.57 -0.06 12.49
CA ALA A 273 0.72 0.49 12.08
C ALA A 273 0.60 1.32 10.81
N LEU A 274 1.08 2.56 10.88
CA LEU A 274 1.31 3.39 9.70
C LEU A 274 2.27 2.66 8.74
N GLN A 275 1.90 2.60 7.46
CA GLN A 275 2.69 1.99 6.40
C GLN A 275 3.37 3.03 5.53
N SER A 276 2.68 4.15 5.29
CA SER A 276 3.24 5.25 4.50
C SER A 276 2.48 6.55 4.75
N VAL A 277 3.17 7.66 4.56
CA VAL A 277 2.57 9.00 4.44
C VAL A 277 3.20 9.66 3.22
N ASN A 278 2.38 10.09 2.27
CA ASN A 278 2.84 10.62 0.99
C ASN A 278 2.04 11.86 0.58
N ILE A 279 2.63 12.71 -0.24
CA ILE A 279 1.95 13.87 -0.81
C ILE A 279 1.03 13.38 -1.94
N ASP A 280 -0.24 13.77 -1.91
CA ASP A 280 -1.22 13.42 -2.95
C ASP A 280 -0.97 14.23 -4.23
N ASN A 281 -1.04 13.56 -5.38
CA ASN A 281 -0.71 14.18 -6.69
C ASN A 281 -1.91 14.88 -7.34
N THR A 282 -3.07 14.94 -6.66
CA THR A 282 -4.26 15.59 -7.19
C THR A 282 -4.14 17.11 -7.07
N ASP A 283 -4.42 17.84 -8.15
CA ASP A 283 -4.57 19.29 -8.09
C ASP A 283 -5.94 19.65 -7.51
N TYR A 284 -5.99 19.80 -6.19
CA TYR A 284 -7.20 20.24 -5.48
C TYR A 284 -7.48 21.74 -5.67
N SER A 285 -6.53 22.51 -6.19
CA SER A 285 -6.63 23.96 -6.26
C SER A 285 -7.86 24.46 -7.05
N PRO A 286 -8.09 24.01 -8.30
CA PRO A 286 -9.29 24.40 -9.05
C PRO A 286 -10.58 23.80 -8.46
N LEU A 287 -10.48 22.71 -7.70
CA LEU A 287 -11.63 22.04 -7.11
C LEU A 287 -12.13 22.74 -5.83
N LEU A 288 -11.23 23.43 -5.13
CA LEU A 288 -11.52 24.11 -3.86
C LEU A 288 -11.54 25.63 -3.97
N GLY A 289 -11.20 26.21 -5.13
CA GLY A 289 -11.14 27.67 -5.32
C GLY A 289 -10.06 28.35 -4.46
N VAL A 290 -9.05 27.60 -4.03
CA VAL A 290 -7.89 28.04 -3.23
C VAL A 290 -6.71 27.13 -3.52
N GLN A 291 -5.47 27.60 -3.39
CA GLN A 291 -4.31 26.71 -3.50
C GLN A 291 -4.38 25.65 -2.40
N ALA A 292 -4.49 24.39 -2.79
CA ALA A 292 -4.62 23.28 -1.86
C ALA A 292 -3.93 22.02 -2.38
N PHE A 293 -3.50 21.17 -1.44
CA PHE A 293 -2.89 19.88 -1.71
C PHE A 293 -3.37 18.85 -0.68
N GLY A 294 -3.17 17.57 -0.99
CA GLY A 294 -3.51 16.47 -0.09
C GLY A 294 -2.27 15.76 0.45
N ILE A 295 -2.43 15.11 1.60
CA ILE A 295 -1.49 14.12 2.12
C ILE A 295 -2.28 12.83 2.36
N ASN A 296 -1.77 11.73 1.83
CA ASN A 296 -2.35 10.41 2.00
C ASN A 296 -1.58 9.67 3.09
N ALA A 297 -2.31 8.98 3.98
CA ALA A 297 -1.74 8.03 4.92
C ALA A 297 -2.33 6.64 4.66
N SER A 298 -1.50 5.61 4.79
CA SER A 298 -1.93 4.23 4.68
C SER A 298 -1.56 3.49 5.96
N HIS A 299 -2.49 2.74 6.51
CA HIS A 299 -2.35 2.01 7.77
C HIS A 299 -2.70 0.55 7.55
N THR A 300 -1.95 -0.33 8.21
CA THR A 300 -2.22 -1.76 8.18
C THR A 300 -2.02 -2.41 9.53
N HIS A 301 -2.91 -3.32 9.88
CA HIS A 301 -2.79 -4.11 11.08
C HIS A 301 -2.03 -5.40 10.78
N TYR A 302 -0.92 -5.62 11.48
CA TYR A 302 -0.16 -6.86 11.39
C TYR A 302 -0.87 -7.96 12.17
N GLY A 303 -1.69 -8.75 11.50
CA GLY A 303 -2.47 -9.75 12.20
C GLY A 303 -3.36 -10.57 11.30
N CYS A 304 -4.04 -11.52 11.94
CA CYS A 304 -4.98 -12.39 11.24
C CYS A 304 -6.35 -11.72 11.04
N ALA A 305 -6.77 -10.87 11.98
CA ALA A 305 -7.83 -9.89 11.76
C ALA A 305 -7.20 -8.68 11.08
N GLY A 306 -7.11 -8.71 9.76
CA GLY A 306 -6.49 -7.64 8.99
C GLY A 306 -7.42 -6.44 8.92
N TYR A 307 -6.87 -5.26 9.22
CA TYR A 307 -7.47 -3.98 8.89
C TYR A 307 -6.48 -3.19 8.04
N GLU A 308 -6.94 -2.60 6.96
CA GLU A 308 -6.18 -1.70 6.11
C GLU A 308 -7.02 -0.46 5.85
N SER A 309 -6.40 0.72 5.93
CA SER A 309 -7.06 1.97 5.60
C SER A 309 -6.13 2.87 4.80
N ASP A 310 -6.67 3.50 3.76
CA ASP A 310 -6.03 4.62 3.06
C ASP A 310 -6.87 5.87 3.32
N SER A 311 -6.28 6.86 3.99
CA SER A 311 -6.90 8.15 4.26
C SER A 311 -6.28 9.27 3.44
N VAL A 312 -7.02 10.36 3.27
CA VAL A 312 -6.51 11.63 2.76
C VAL A 312 -6.86 12.77 3.71
N ARG A 313 -5.92 13.70 3.88
CA ARG A 313 -6.12 15.01 4.52
C ARG A 313 -5.89 16.10 3.48
N LEU A 314 -6.58 17.23 3.59
CA LEU A 314 -6.39 18.36 2.68
C LEU A 314 -5.92 19.60 3.45
N TYR A 315 -4.99 20.32 2.83
CA TYR A 315 -4.43 21.57 3.35
C TYR A 315 -4.64 22.68 2.34
N ALA A 316 -5.03 23.86 2.80
CA ALA A 316 -5.11 25.08 2.00
C ALA A 316 -3.98 26.05 2.36
N LEU A 317 -3.44 26.71 1.33
CA LEU A 317 -2.51 27.82 1.49
C LEU A 317 -3.28 29.14 1.48
N GLU A 318 -3.24 29.83 2.60
CA GLU A 318 -3.86 31.15 2.79
C GLU A 318 -2.78 32.16 3.19
N GLY A 319 -2.28 32.88 2.19
CA GLY A 319 -1.15 33.80 2.36
C GLY A 319 0.11 33.06 2.81
N LYS A 320 0.59 33.36 4.02
CA LYS A 320 1.75 32.69 4.64
C LYS A 320 1.38 31.50 5.51
N THR A 321 0.08 31.23 5.70
CA THR A 321 -0.39 30.15 6.56
C THR A 321 -0.81 28.95 5.73
N MET A 322 -0.50 27.76 6.23
CA MET A 322 -1.01 26.51 5.72
C MET A 322 -2.00 25.97 6.76
N ARG A 323 -3.23 25.67 6.35
CA ARG A 323 -4.30 25.26 7.25
C ARG A 323 -4.84 23.89 6.84
N PRO A 324 -5.01 22.94 7.78
CA PRO A 324 -5.81 21.76 7.51
C PRO A 324 -7.25 22.20 7.28
N ILE A 325 -7.85 21.74 6.18
CA ILE A 325 -9.24 22.05 5.80
C ILE A 325 -10.10 20.80 5.71
N LEU A 326 -9.49 19.61 5.66
CA LEU A 326 -10.15 18.31 5.77
C LEU A 326 -9.24 17.41 6.59
N SER A 327 -9.72 16.96 7.75
CA SER A 327 -9.08 15.93 8.57
C SER A 327 -9.17 14.55 7.90
N ASP A 328 -8.53 13.53 8.48
CA ASP A 328 -8.48 12.18 7.89
C ASP A 328 -9.86 11.71 7.42
N ILE A 329 -9.99 11.43 6.11
CA ILE A 329 -11.12 10.70 5.56
C ILE A 329 -10.62 9.42 4.90
N ALA A 330 -11.11 8.26 5.35
CA ALA A 330 -10.70 6.96 4.84
C ALA A 330 -11.29 6.71 3.44
N LEU A 331 -10.53 6.93 2.36
CA LEU A 331 -10.96 6.67 0.98
C LEU A 331 -11.16 5.18 0.71
N ARG A 332 -10.38 4.33 1.37
CA ARG A 332 -10.57 2.88 1.36
C ARG A 332 -10.37 2.36 2.77
N SER A 333 -11.26 1.47 3.21
CA SER A 333 -10.95 0.59 4.33
C SER A 333 -11.34 -0.85 4.01
N ASN A 334 -10.48 -1.76 4.41
CA ASN A 334 -10.68 -3.20 4.29
C ASN A 334 -10.56 -3.81 5.68
N SER A 335 -11.48 -4.69 6.02
CA SER A 335 -11.40 -5.51 7.22
C SER A 335 -11.75 -6.94 6.87
N GLY A 336 -11.09 -7.90 7.52
CA GLY A 336 -11.42 -9.31 7.33
C GLY A 336 -10.51 -10.25 8.08
N MET A 337 -10.94 -11.51 8.16
CA MET A 337 -10.18 -12.56 8.82
C MET A 337 -9.36 -13.36 7.80
N CYS A 338 -8.10 -13.61 8.11
CA CYS A 338 -7.22 -14.49 7.37
C CYS A 338 -7.87 -15.88 7.17
N GLY A 339 -7.66 -16.50 6.02
CA GLY A 339 -8.14 -17.86 5.74
C GLY A 339 -9.63 -17.97 5.35
N THR A 340 -10.37 -16.86 5.27
CA THR A 340 -11.72 -16.83 4.69
C THR A 340 -11.91 -15.58 3.83
N GLU A 341 -12.43 -15.75 2.62
CA GLU A 341 -12.90 -14.61 1.82
C GLU A 341 -14.30 -14.17 2.23
N CYS A 342 -14.97 -14.99 3.03
CA CYS A 342 -16.38 -14.85 3.34
C CYS A 342 -16.68 -14.09 4.63
N GLU A 343 -15.66 -13.62 5.35
CA GLU A 343 -15.82 -12.69 6.46
C GLU A 343 -14.97 -11.46 6.16
N SER A 344 -15.51 -10.60 5.31
CA SER A 344 -14.81 -9.40 4.86
C SER A 344 -15.75 -8.22 4.68
N LYS A 345 -15.21 -7.03 4.92
CA LYS A 345 -15.92 -5.77 4.69
C LYS A 345 -14.97 -4.77 4.05
N THR A 346 -15.32 -4.32 2.87
CA THR A 346 -14.62 -3.26 2.14
C THR A 346 -15.52 -2.04 2.05
N ILE A 347 -15.00 -0.89 2.46
CA ILE A 347 -15.63 0.41 2.28
C ILE A 347 -14.77 1.20 1.31
N ARG A 348 -15.39 1.71 0.23
CA ARG A 348 -14.75 2.67 -0.69
C ARG A 348 -15.51 3.98 -0.62
N ARG A 349 -14.76 5.07 -0.46
CA ARG A 349 -15.26 6.43 -0.43
C ARG A 349 -14.64 7.21 -1.59
N GLU A 350 -15.46 7.98 -2.29
CA GLU A 350 -15.02 8.83 -3.39
C GLU A 350 -15.36 10.28 -3.09
N LEU A 351 -14.33 11.12 -3.09
CA LEU A 351 -14.48 12.58 -3.00
C LEU A 351 -14.92 13.15 -4.34
N ARG A 352 -16.00 13.91 -4.34
CA ARG A 352 -16.59 14.55 -5.51
C ARG A 352 -16.74 16.05 -5.25
N PHE A 353 -16.25 16.84 -6.19
CA PHE A 353 -16.35 18.30 -6.20
C PHE A 353 -17.39 18.68 -7.27
N PRO A 354 -18.69 18.75 -6.91
CA PRO A 354 -19.77 18.98 -7.87
C PRO A 354 -19.73 20.39 -8.45
N ASP A 355 -19.36 21.37 -7.64
CA ASP A 355 -19.22 22.76 -8.05
C ASP A 355 -17.80 23.00 -8.55
N LYS A 356 -17.70 23.32 -9.84
CA LYS A 356 -16.44 23.67 -10.52
C LYS A 356 -16.39 25.14 -10.90
N SER A 357 -17.26 25.98 -10.33
CA SER A 357 -17.34 27.42 -10.62
C SER A 357 -16.12 28.22 -10.12
N GLY A 358 -15.22 27.59 -9.36
CA GLY A 358 -14.11 28.26 -8.69
C GLY A 358 -14.51 28.93 -7.38
N LYS A 359 -15.74 28.70 -6.90
CA LYS A 359 -16.16 29.11 -5.55
C LYS A 359 -15.18 28.54 -4.54
N ARG A 360 -14.73 29.39 -3.61
CA ARG A 360 -13.86 28.98 -2.51
C ARG A 360 -14.63 28.06 -1.56
N TYR A 361 -14.07 26.88 -1.30
CA TYR A 361 -14.63 25.83 -0.44
C TYR A 361 -16.06 25.42 -0.82
N PRO A 362 -16.28 24.85 -2.02
CA PRO A 362 -17.59 24.36 -2.41
C PRO A 362 -18.01 23.15 -1.57
N ASP A 363 -19.30 22.80 -1.60
CA ASP A 363 -19.78 21.59 -0.95
C ASP A 363 -19.06 20.35 -1.50
N LEU A 364 -18.49 19.54 -0.62
CA LEU A 364 -17.76 18.31 -0.95
C LEU A 364 -18.70 17.12 -0.79
N LEU A 365 -18.93 16.36 -1.87
CA LEU A 365 -19.73 15.14 -1.81
C LEU A 365 -18.83 13.92 -1.57
N VAL A 366 -19.20 13.06 -0.63
CA VAL A 366 -18.54 11.78 -0.37
C VAL A 366 -19.50 10.66 -0.74
N ARG A 367 -19.16 9.87 -1.76
CA ARG A 367 -19.92 8.67 -2.12
C ARG A 367 -19.32 7.46 -1.46
N VAL A 368 -20.10 6.75 -0.67
CA VAL A 368 -19.68 5.56 0.07
C VAL A 368 -20.30 4.33 -0.57
N LYS A 369 -19.47 3.32 -0.84
CA LYS A 369 -19.89 1.98 -1.22
C LYS A 369 -19.31 0.99 -0.22
N THR A 370 -20.18 0.28 0.49
CA THR A 370 -19.79 -0.81 1.38
C THR A 370 -20.13 -2.13 0.71
N THR A 371 -19.17 -3.03 0.67
CA THR A 371 -19.32 -4.42 0.25
C THR A 371 -19.00 -5.29 1.46
N GLU A 372 -19.95 -6.10 1.90
CA GLU A 372 -19.79 -7.00 3.05
C GLU A 372 -20.06 -8.44 2.60
N ALA A 373 -19.11 -9.33 2.84
CA ALA A 373 -19.25 -10.76 2.66
C ALA A 373 -19.43 -11.43 4.02
N ARG A 374 -20.43 -12.30 4.13
CA ARG A 374 -20.72 -13.09 5.33
C ARG A 374 -21.15 -14.50 4.98
N GLU A 375 -20.82 -15.46 5.85
CA GLU A 375 -21.33 -16.82 5.72
C GLU A 375 -22.85 -16.84 5.91
N ALA A 376 -23.56 -17.46 4.98
CA ALA A 376 -24.98 -17.74 5.11
C ALA A 376 -25.20 -19.24 5.34
N ALA A 377 -25.89 -19.57 6.44
CA ALA A 377 -26.28 -20.94 6.74
C ALA A 377 -27.28 -21.45 5.69
N SER A 378 -26.90 -22.49 4.95
CA SER A 378 -27.78 -23.22 4.02
C SER A 378 -27.74 -24.71 4.33
N ARG A 379 -28.89 -25.38 4.16
CA ARG A 379 -29.13 -26.78 4.55
C ARG A 379 -28.21 -27.82 3.87
N LYS A 380 -27.39 -27.43 2.89
CA LYS A 380 -26.51 -28.38 2.17
C LYS A 380 -25.07 -27.91 1.93
N LYS A 381 -24.73 -26.61 2.04
CA LYS A 381 -23.36 -26.04 1.97
C LYS A 381 -23.35 -24.64 2.58
N SER A 382 -22.23 -24.20 3.17
CA SER A 382 -22.00 -22.77 3.43
C SER A 382 -21.97 -22.02 2.10
N VAL A 383 -22.76 -20.96 1.97
CA VAL A 383 -22.75 -20.08 0.80
C VAL A 383 -22.29 -18.72 1.26
N CYS A 384 -21.35 -18.13 0.52
CA CYS A 384 -20.93 -16.78 0.82
C CYS A 384 -21.92 -15.77 0.26
N LYS A 385 -22.55 -15.01 1.14
CA LYS A 385 -23.47 -13.94 0.75
C LYS A 385 -22.71 -12.62 0.73
N VAL A 386 -22.80 -11.92 -0.38
CA VAL A 386 -22.24 -10.57 -0.55
C VAL A 386 -23.37 -9.56 -0.62
N ASP A 387 -23.35 -8.59 0.29
CA ASP A 387 -24.29 -7.48 0.33
C ASP A 387 -23.54 -6.17 -0.02
N VAL A 388 -24.19 -5.30 -0.80
CA VAL A 388 -23.63 -4.01 -1.22
C VAL A 388 -24.58 -2.90 -0.86
N THR A 389 -24.11 -1.94 -0.05
CA THR A 389 -24.85 -0.73 0.31
C THR A 389 -24.15 0.51 -0.23
N ARG A 390 -24.92 1.59 -0.43
CA ARG A 390 -24.42 2.87 -0.90
C ARG A 390 -25.02 4.00 -0.06
N GLN A 391 -24.22 5.00 0.25
CA GLN A 391 -24.63 6.18 1.00
C GLN A 391 -23.82 7.38 0.54
N ASP A 392 -24.47 8.53 0.43
CA ASP A 392 -23.83 9.78 0.01
C ASP A 392 -23.88 10.79 1.15
N TYR A 393 -22.80 11.54 1.36
CA TYR A 393 -22.69 12.61 2.35
C TYR A 393 -22.31 13.92 1.67
N THR A 394 -22.88 15.04 2.13
CA THR A 394 -22.46 16.38 1.71
C THR A 394 -21.77 17.08 2.86
N LEU A 395 -20.46 17.31 2.72
CA LEU A 395 -19.65 18.04 3.68
C LEU A 395 -19.65 19.52 3.32
N ARG A 396 -20.07 20.34 4.28
CA ARG A 396 -20.06 21.80 4.15
C ARG A 396 -18.89 22.37 4.94
N HIS A 397 -18.19 23.32 4.34
CA HIS A 397 -17.10 24.01 5.00
C HIS A 397 -17.65 25.04 6.00
N ASP A 398 -17.24 24.97 7.27
CA ASP A 398 -17.78 25.80 8.36
C ASP A 398 -16.96 27.07 8.65
N ALA A 399 -16.24 27.57 7.64
CA ALA A 399 -15.23 28.62 7.69
C ALA A 399 -13.89 28.24 8.35
N ALA A 400 -13.82 27.11 9.06
CA ALA A 400 -12.56 26.53 9.53
C ALA A 400 -12.16 25.30 8.69
N GLN A 401 -13.06 24.33 8.55
CA GLN A 401 -12.80 23.07 7.86
C GLN A 401 -14.09 22.40 7.36
N TYR A 402 -13.94 21.36 6.53
CA TYR A 402 -15.01 20.40 6.27
C TYR A 402 -15.14 19.46 7.47
N LYS A 403 -16.33 19.40 8.07
CA LYS A 403 -16.60 18.44 9.15
C LYS A 403 -16.76 17.05 8.57
N VAL A 404 -15.90 16.12 9.00
CA VAL A 404 -16.01 14.70 8.67
C VAL A 404 -16.99 14.05 9.65
N PRO A 405 -18.10 13.44 9.18
CA PRO A 405 -19.01 12.67 10.01
C PRO A 405 -18.33 11.43 10.60
N GLU A 406 -18.76 11.04 11.79
CA GLU A 406 -18.36 9.79 12.44
C GLU A 406 -18.54 8.59 11.49
N GLY A 407 -17.51 7.75 11.39
CA GLY A 407 -17.48 6.58 10.52
C GLY A 407 -17.01 6.87 9.10
N LEU A 408 -16.65 8.12 8.76
CA LEU A 408 -15.87 8.44 7.55
C LEU A 408 -14.40 8.74 7.85
N ASP A 409 -14.10 9.03 9.11
CA ASP A 409 -12.77 9.18 9.68
C ASP A 409 -11.97 7.88 9.67
N TYR A 410 -10.65 8.03 9.83
CA TYR A 410 -9.71 6.93 10.03
C TYR A 410 -9.73 6.49 11.50
#